data_AF-A0A3L5TV75-F1
#
_entry.id   AF-A0A3L5TV75-F1
#
_cell.length_a   1.000
_cell.length_b   1.000
_cell.length_c   1.000
_cell.angle_alpha   90.00
_cell.angle_beta   90.00
_cell.angle_gamma   90.00
#
_symmetry.space_group_name_H-M   'P 1'
#
loop_
_entity.id
_entity.type
_entity.pdbx_description
1 polymer ?
#
loop_
_entity_poly.entity_id
_entity_poly.type
_entity_poly.pdbx_seq_one_letter_code
_entity_poly.pdbx_strand_id
1 'polypeptide(L)'
;MSLPCLTNESEKDFDDSRKALGALETYLGNTVNTLESDIQKTLNTLKSHLETLKSNVGSRVKTLDGNLEVLEEDFRKNKWLKHDGHCYYYAQEKDNWFTAERRCREIGGYIVKIDNSSENTWISDNKPKSTCMA
;
A
#
# COMPACT_ATOMS: atom_id res chain seq x y z
N MET A 1 -35.20 66.36 -32.53
CA MET A 1 -35.42 65.13 -33.33
C MET A 1 -36.30 64.20 -32.50
N SER A 2 -37.46 63.80 -33.01
CA SER A 2 -38.31 62.78 -32.38
C SER A 2 -38.05 61.43 -33.04
N LEU A 3 -37.86 60.39 -32.24
CA LEU A 3 -37.89 59.01 -32.75
C LEU A 3 -39.35 58.56 -32.95
N PRO A 4 -39.66 57.80 -33.99
CA PRO A 4 -40.97 57.18 -34.14
C PRO A 4 -41.22 56.16 -33.02
N CYS A 5 -42.49 56.05 -32.61
CA CYS A 5 -42.92 55.11 -31.57
C CYS A 5 -42.77 53.65 -32.06
N LEU A 6 -42.59 52.72 -31.11
CA LEU A 6 -42.65 51.29 -31.36
C LEU A 6 -43.99 50.90 -32.00
N THR A 7 -43.94 50.00 -32.97
CA THR A 7 -45.12 49.38 -33.58
C THR A 7 -45.47 48.11 -32.82
N ASN A 8 -46.74 47.70 -32.87
CA ASN A 8 -47.21 46.44 -32.26
C ASN A 8 -46.42 45.21 -32.76
N GLU A 9 -45.99 45.22 -34.03
CA GLU A 9 -45.13 44.17 -34.60
C GLU A 9 -43.75 44.13 -33.94
N SER A 10 -43.10 45.29 -33.78
CA SER A 10 -41.80 45.35 -33.10
C SER A 10 -41.88 44.93 -31.63
N GLU A 11 -42.98 45.25 -30.94
CA GLU A 11 -43.20 44.86 -29.54
C GLU A 11 -43.33 43.34 -29.40
N LYS A 12 -44.04 42.69 -30.33
CA LYS A 12 -44.14 41.23 -30.43
C LYS A 12 -42.77 40.57 -30.64
N ASP A 13 -41.94 41.12 -31.53
CA ASP A 13 -40.60 40.56 -31.81
C ASP A 13 -39.69 40.64 -30.57
N PHE A 14 -39.78 41.73 -29.80
CA PHE A 14 -39.06 41.86 -28.52
C PHE A 14 -39.57 40.87 -27.46
N ASP A 15 -40.88 40.62 -27.40
CA ASP A 15 -41.46 39.62 -26.50
C ASP A 15 -41.03 38.19 -26.87
N ASP A 16 -41.04 37.84 -28.16
CA ASP A 16 -40.65 36.52 -28.63
C ASP A 16 -39.13 36.29 -28.43
N SER A 17 -38.31 37.34 -28.60
CA SER A 17 -36.89 37.31 -28.23
C SER A 17 -36.66 37.11 -26.72
N ARG A 18 -37.46 37.77 -25.86
CA ARG A 18 -37.38 37.60 -24.40
C ARG A 18 -37.77 36.18 -23.97
N LYS A 19 -38.78 35.58 -24.60
CA LYS A 19 -39.15 34.17 -24.35
C LYS A 19 -38.02 33.22 -24.74
N ALA A 20 -37.39 33.44 -25.89
CA ALA A 20 -36.26 32.63 -26.34
C ALA A 20 -35.06 32.72 -25.37
N LEU A 21 -34.75 33.91 -24.88
CA LEU A 21 -33.72 34.12 -23.86
C LEU A 21 -34.03 33.39 -22.55
N GLY A 22 -35.27 33.45 -22.06
CA GLY A 22 -35.67 32.73 -20.84
C GLY A 22 -35.59 31.21 -20.98
N ALA A 23 -35.90 30.68 -22.17
CA ALA A 23 -35.72 29.26 -22.47
C ALA A 23 -34.23 28.85 -22.44
N LEU A 24 -33.35 29.70 -23.00
CA LEU A 24 -31.91 29.48 -22.99
C LEU A 24 -31.34 29.51 -21.56
N GLU A 25 -31.75 30.50 -20.75
CA GLU A 25 -31.34 30.59 -19.34
C GLU A 25 -31.74 29.33 -18.56
N THR A 26 -32.97 28.84 -18.77
CA THR A 26 -33.46 27.61 -18.14
C THR A 26 -32.62 26.40 -18.56
N TYR A 27 -32.32 26.28 -19.86
CA TYR A 27 -31.48 25.20 -20.37
C TYR A 27 -30.07 25.23 -19.78
N LEU A 28 -29.47 26.42 -19.72
CA LEU A 28 -28.14 26.60 -19.15
C LEU A 28 -28.12 26.23 -17.67
N GLY A 29 -29.12 26.68 -16.90
CA GLY A 29 -29.26 26.36 -15.49
C GLY A 29 -29.36 24.85 -15.24
N ASN A 30 -30.20 24.14 -16.00
CA ASN A 30 -30.33 22.69 -15.89
C ASN A 30 -29.02 21.96 -16.23
N THR A 31 -28.29 22.45 -17.23
CA THR A 31 -26.99 21.88 -17.63
C THR A 31 -25.96 22.06 -16.53
N VAL A 32 -25.86 23.25 -15.94
CA VAL A 32 -24.96 23.55 -14.82
C VAL A 32 -25.28 22.66 -13.61
N ASN A 33 -26.54 22.56 -13.21
CA ASN A 33 -26.95 21.72 -12.08
C ASN A 33 -26.60 20.23 -12.30
N THR A 34 -26.73 19.75 -13.54
CA THR A 34 -26.37 18.37 -13.90
C THR A 34 -24.87 18.15 -13.75
N LEU A 35 -24.06 19.07 -14.27
CA LEU A 35 -22.60 19.02 -14.15
C LEU A 35 -22.15 19.07 -12.69
N GLU A 36 -22.75 19.93 -11.87
CA GLU A 36 -22.47 20.00 -10.43
C GLU A 36 -22.79 18.66 -9.74
N SER A 37 -23.93 18.05 -10.08
CA SER A 37 -24.31 16.74 -9.55
C SER A 37 -23.27 15.66 -9.88
N ASP A 38 -22.81 15.62 -11.13
CA ASP A 38 -21.87 14.60 -11.59
C ASP A 38 -20.45 14.80 -11.04
N ILE A 39 -20.03 16.06 -10.87
CA ILE A 39 -18.78 16.38 -10.16
C ILE A 39 -18.88 15.87 -8.71
N GLN A 40 -19.99 16.14 -8.03
CA GLN A 40 -20.15 15.73 -6.64
C GLN A 40 -20.19 14.20 -6.49
N LYS A 41 -20.84 13.48 -7.42
CA LYS A 41 -20.80 12.01 -7.47
C LYS A 41 -19.38 11.51 -7.62
N THR A 42 -18.63 12.06 -8.57
CA THR A 42 -17.25 11.65 -8.86
C THR A 42 -16.34 11.87 -7.64
N LEU A 43 -16.48 13.02 -6.96
CA LEU A 43 -15.73 13.32 -5.74
C LEU A 43 -16.04 12.34 -4.61
N ASN A 44 -17.32 12.00 -4.43
CA ASN A 44 -17.74 11.04 -3.41
C ASN A 44 -17.18 9.63 -3.69
N THR A 45 -17.24 9.18 -4.96
CA THR A 45 -16.66 7.90 -5.38
C THR A 45 -15.14 7.89 -5.20
N LEU A 46 -14.45 8.97 -5.54
CA LEU A 46 -13.01 9.04 -5.34
C LEU A 46 -12.65 9.00 -3.85
N LYS A 47 -13.40 9.73 -3.01
CA LYS A 47 -13.21 9.71 -1.56
C LYS A 47 -13.40 8.31 -0.98
N SER A 48 -14.41 7.56 -1.43
CA SER A 48 -14.63 6.19 -0.94
C SER A 48 -13.49 5.25 -1.35
N HIS A 49 -13.02 5.33 -2.59
CA HIS A 49 -11.88 4.54 -3.05
C HIS A 49 -10.60 4.84 -2.25
N LEU A 50 -10.34 6.12 -1.95
CA LEU A 50 -9.18 6.52 -1.14
C LEU A 50 -9.25 5.96 0.29
N GLU A 51 -10.43 6.00 0.92
CA GLU A 51 -10.59 5.42 2.27
C GLU A 51 -10.42 3.90 2.26
N THR A 52 -10.96 3.20 1.24
CA THR A 52 -10.74 1.76 1.08
C THR A 52 -9.25 1.44 0.89
N LEU A 53 -8.56 2.18 0.02
CA LEU A 53 -7.13 1.99 -0.23
C LEU A 53 -6.31 2.24 1.04
N LYS A 54 -6.59 3.32 1.76
CA LYS A 54 -5.94 3.67 3.03
C LYS A 54 -6.11 2.56 4.08
N SER A 55 -7.31 2.02 4.21
CA SER A 55 -7.60 0.90 5.11
C SER A 55 -6.81 -0.36 4.73
N ASN A 56 -6.83 -0.73 3.44
CA ASN A 56 -6.14 -1.92 2.93
C ASN A 56 -4.62 -1.82 3.06
N VAL A 57 -4.04 -0.65 2.75
CA VAL A 57 -2.60 -0.43 2.93
C VAL A 57 -2.25 -0.42 4.42
N GLY A 58 -3.07 0.26 5.25
CA GLY A 58 -2.86 0.33 6.68
C GLY A 58 -2.88 -1.05 7.37
N SER A 59 -3.79 -1.95 6.96
CA SER A 59 -3.83 -3.32 7.50
C SER A 59 -2.59 -4.13 7.10
N ARG A 60 -2.17 -4.06 5.83
CA ARG A 60 -0.96 -4.76 5.34
C ARG A 60 0.30 -4.26 6.03
N VAL A 61 0.44 -2.95 6.22
CA VAL A 61 1.58 -2.36 6.93
C VAL A 61 1.62 -2.87 8.37
N LYS A 62 0.48 -2.89 9.08
CA LYS A 62 0.41 -3.46 10.44
C LYS A 62 0.79 -4.93 10.50
N THR A 63 0.37 -5.73 9.53
CA THR A 63 0.79 -7.15 9.46
C THR A 63 2.29 -7.28 9.23
N LEU A 64 2.88 -6.46 8.35
CA LEU A 64 4.32 -6.46 8.12
C LEU A 64 5.10 -6.04 9.36
N ASP A 65 4.60 -5.03 10.08
CA ASP A 65 5.17 -4.54 11.33
C ASP A 65 5.19 -5.65 12.40
N GLY A 66 4.07 -6.33 12.62
CA GLY A 66 4.01 -7.46 13.56
C GLY A 66 4.88 -8.65 13.13
N ASN A 67 4.97 -8.95 11.84
CA ASN A 67 5.88 -9.99 11.34
C ASN A 67 7.35 -9.63 11.56
N LEU A 68 7.69 -8.34 11.43
CA LEU A 68 9.04 -7.85 11.69
C LEU A 68 9.40 -8.00 13.16
N GLU A 69 8.50 -7.63 14.08
CA GLU A 69 8.71 -7.82 15.52
C GLU A 69 8.99 -9.29 15.88
N VAL A 70 8.20 -10.22 15.32
CA VAL A 70 8.40 -11.67 15.55
C VAL A 70 9.77 -12.15 15.05
N LEU A 71 10.21 -11.68 13.88
CA LEU A 71 11.53 -12.03 13.35
C LEU A 71 12.64 -11.45 14.22
N GLU A 72 12.54 -10.19 14.64
CA GLU A 72 13.54 -9.57 15.52
C GLU A 72 13.67 -10.30 16.86
N GLU A 73 12.55 -10.76 17.42
CA GLU A 73 12.55 -11.57 18.63
C GLU A 73 13.24 -12.92 18.42
N ASP A 74 12.99 -13.61 17.30
CA ASP A 74 13.65 -14.86 16.97
C ASP A 74 15.16 -14.68 16.82
N PHE A 75 15.57 -13.65 16.06
CA PHE A 75 16.97 -13.28 15.87
C PHE A 75 17.69 -13.06 17.20
N ARG A 76 17.03 -12.36 18.14
CA ARG A 76 17.55 -12.10 19.48
C ARG A 76 17.60 -13.36 20.35
N LYS A 77 16.53 -14.17 20.34
CA LYS A 77 16.41 -15.37 21.20
C LYS A 77 17.40 -16.46 20.80
N ASN A 78 17.49 -16.73 19.50
CA ASN A 78 18.32 -17.80 18.96
C ASN A 78 19.78 -17.39 18.73
N LYS A 79 20.14 -16.14 19.05
CA LYS A 79 21.51 -15.60 18.94
C LYS A 79 22.10 -15.82 17.55
N TRP A 80 21.34 -15.53 16.51
CA TRP A 80 21.81 -15.59 15.14
C TRP A 80 23.05 -14.71 14.96
N LEU A 81 24.06 -15.24 14.29
CA LEU A 81 25.32 -14.55 14.04
C LEU A 81 25.38 -14.08 12.59
N LYS A 82 25.76 -12.82 12.37
CA LYS A 82 25.85 -12.24 11.03
C LYS A 82 27.30 -12.27 10.53
N HIS A 83 27.52 -12.79 9.32
CA HIS A 83 28.81 -12.76 8.63
C HIS A 83 28.61 -12.67 7.13
N ASP A 84 29.33 -11.77 6.47
CA ASP A 84 29.35 -11.60 5.00
C ASP A 84 27.97 -11.64 4.31
N GLY A 85 27.01 -10.88 4.86
CA GLY A 85 25.65 -10.81 4.31
C GLY A 85 24.73 -12.00 4.64
N HIS A 86 25.23 -13.03 5.33
CA HIS A 86 24.49 -14.21 5.76
C HIS A 86 24.26 -14.23 7.27
N CYS A 87 23.26 -14.99 7.70
CA CYS A 87 22.90 -15.19 9.11
C CYS A 87 23.00 -16.68 9.46
N TYR A 88 23.70 -16.99 10.54
CA TYR A 88 24.04 -18.35 10.96
C TYR A 88 23.45 -18.64 12.33
N TYR A 89 22.86 -19.82 12.47
CA TYR A 89 22.30 -20.32 13.72
C TYR A 89 22.93 -21.67 14.07
N TYR A 90 23.42 -21.78 15.30
CA TYR A 90 23.92 -23.04 15.83
C TYR A 90 22.82 -23.71 16.66
N ALA A 91 22.23 -24.78 16.11
CA ALA A 91 21.29 -25.59 16.85
C ALA A 91 21.95 -26.18 18.11
N GLN A 92 21.23 -26.14 19.23
CA GLN A 92 21.70 -26.72 20.49
C GLN A 92 21.62 -28.25 20.49
N GLU A 93 20.66 -28.80 19.74
CA GLU A 93 20.44 -30.25 19.62
C GLU A 93 21.33 -30.86 18.54
N LYS A 94 21.75 -32.11 18.77
CA LYS A 94 22.48 -32.91 17.78
C LYS A 94 21.50 -33.82 17.07
N ASP A 95 21.30 -33.58 15.78
CA ASP A 95 20.44 -34.37 14.92
C ASP A 95 21.22 -35.11 13.83
N ASN A 96 20.60 -36.14 13.25
CA ASN A 96 21.06 -36.65 11.96
C ASN A 96 20.80 -35.63 10.85
N TRP A 97 21.48 -35.79 9.73
CA TRP A 97 21.44 -34.83 8.62
C TRP A 97 20.01 -34.55 8.12
N PHE A 98 19.18 -35.58 7.93
CA PHE A 98 17.81 -35.42 7.41
C PHE A 98 16.92 -34.64 8.38
N THR A 99 17.00 -34.96 9.68
CA THR A 99 16.24 -34.22 10.70
C THR A 99 16.70 -32.77 10.79
N ALA A 100 18.02 -32.53 10.77
CA ALA A 100 18.58 -31.18 10.79
C ALA A 100 18.15 -30.37 9.56
N GLU A 101 18.17 -30.98 8.38
CA GLU A 101 17.78 -30.32 7.11
C GLU A 101 16.32 -29.87 7.18
N ARG A 102 15.43 -30.79 7.59
CA ARG A 102 14.02 -30.47 7.76
C ARG A 102 13.80 -29.33 8.74
N ARG A 103 14.45 -29.37 9.90
CA ARG A 103 14.34 -28.31 10.93
C ARG A 103 14.86 -26.96 10.42
N CYS A 104 15.99 -26.93 9.71
CA CYS A 104 16.49 -25.70 9.09
C CYS A 104 15.48 -25.12 8.09
N ARG A 105 14.81 -25.97 7.29
CA ARG A 105 13.75 -25.52 6.36
C ARG A 105 12.50 -25.01 7.08
N GLU A 106 12.11 -25.64 8.20
CA GLU A 106 10.95 -25.23 9.01
C GLU A 106 11.09 -23.79 9.54
N ILE A 107 12.32 -23.35 9.85
CA ILE A 107 12.62 -21.97 10.28
C ILE A 107 12.98 -21.02 9.11
N GLY A 108 12.75 -21.44 7.86
CA GLY A 108 13.00 -20.64 6.66
C GLY A 108 14.49 -20.54 6.24
N GLY A 109 15.36 -21.37 6.82
CA GLY A 109 16.78 -21.47 6.48
C GLY A 109 17.14 -22.76 5.77
N TYR A 110 18.43 -23.08 5.76
CA TYR A 110 19.00 -24.29 5.19
C TYR A 110 20.25 -24.72 5.98
N ILE A 111 20.65 -25.98 5.86
CA ILE A 111 21.95 -26.43 6.41
C ILE A 111 23.04 -25.64 5.72
N VAL A 112 23.95 -25.05 6.51
CA VAL A 112 25.05 -24.23 5.99
C VAL A 112 25.84 -24.94 4.89
N LYS A 113 26.02 -24.24 3.78
CA LYS A 113 26.95 -24.59 2.72
C LYS A 113 28.10 -23.59 2.81
N ILE A 114 29.32 -24.10 2.97
CA ILE A 114 30.51 -23.27 3.11
C ILE A 114 31.03 -22.95 1.71
N ASP A 115 31.02 -21.67 1.35
CA ASP A 115 31.38 -21.20 0.01
C ASP A 115 32.86 -20.82 -0.12
N ASN A 116 33.52 -20.43 0.98
CA ASN A 116 34.93 -20.04 0.94
C ASN A 116 35.68 -20.32 2.26
N SER A 117 37.01 -20.17 2.22
CA SER A 117 37.89 -20.42 3.37
C SER A 117 37.69 -19.45 4.52
N SER A 118 37.35 -18.18 4.24
CA SER A 118 37.08 -17.16 5.26
C SER A 118 35.85 -17.53 6.08
N GLU A 119 34.78 -17.93 5.41
CA GLU A 119 33.55 -18.42 6.05
C GLU A 119 33.82 -19.67 6.88
N ASN A 120 34.59 -20.63 6.36
CA ASN A 120 34.96 -21.84 7.09
C ASN A 120 35.69 -21.54 8.41
N THR A 121 36.65 -20.62 8.37
CA THR A 121 37.38 -20.16 9.56
C THR A 121 36.43 -19.47 10.54
N TRP A 122 35.61 -18.55 10.06
CA TRP A 122 34.67 -17.83 10.90
C TRP A 122 33.65 -18.76 11.60
N ILE A 123 33.08 -19.73 10.88
CA ILE A 123 32.16 -20.72 11.45
C ILE A 123 32.84 -21.57 12.53
N SER A 124 34.11 -21.91 12.33
CA SER A 124 34.88 -22.70 13.30
C SER A 124 35.16 -21.91 14.58
N ASP A 125 35.52 -20.64 14.45
CA ASP A 125 35.85 -19.76 15.59
C ASP A 125 34.63 -19.36 16.42
N ASN A 126 33.45 -19.26 15.78
CA ASN A 126 32.21 -18.83 16.42
C ASN A 126 31.33 -19.97 16.91
N LYS A 127 31.79 -21.23 16.76
CA LYS A 127 31.05 -22.39 17.24
C LYS A 127 30.87 -22.34 18.78
N PRO A 128 29.66 -22.55 19.30
CA PRO A 128 29.45 -22.63 20.74
C PRO A 128 30.35 -23.67 21.38
N LYS A 129 31.09 -23.28 22.41
CA LYS A 129 31.91 -24.22 23.18
C LYS A 129 30.97 -25.19 23.89
N SER A 130 31.16 -26.50 23.67
CA SER A 130 30.47 -27.51 24.47
C SER A 130 31.00 -27.41 25.90
N THR A 131 30.23 -26.85 26.82
CA THR A 131 30.51 -26.95 28.24
C THR A 131 30.38 -28.43 28.61
N CYS A 132 31.48 -29.08 28.99
CA CYS A 132 31.39 -30.36 29.68
C CYS A 132 30.60 -30.10 30.97
N MET A 133 29.41 -30.67 31.09
CA MET A 133 28.80 -30.84 32.41
C MET A 133 29.66 -31.88 33.13
N ALA A 134 30.46 -31.41 34.09
CA ALA A 134 31.23 -32.23 35.01
C ALA A 134 30.33 -32.79 36.11
#